data_AF-A0A939X6M0-F1
#
_entry.id   AF-A0A939X6M0-F1
#
_cell.length_a   1.000
_cell.length_b   1.000
_cell.length_c   1.000
_cell.angle_alpha   90.00
_cell.angle_beta   90.00
_cell.angle_gamma   90.00
#
_symmetry.space_group_name_H-M   'P 1'
#
loop_
_entity.id
_entity.type
_entity.pdbx_description
1 polymer ?
#
loop_
_entity_poly.entity_id
_entity_poly.type
_entity_poly.pdbx_seq_one_letter_code
_entity_poly.pdbx_strand_id
1 'polypeptide(L)'
;LEKTVEIRRSDIDFNDHVHNLVYLDYAMQVLPEEVYKAAKFKSLRVTYKTAVKSGGSVRCKYAQIEDKHIVFIYNEDDQLCTMIQLS
;
A
#
# COMPACT_ATOMS: atom_id res chain seq x y z
N LEU A 1 -5.35 -9.37 6.73
CA LEU A 1 -3.94 -9.79 6.67
C LEU A 1 -3.07 -8.57 6.94
N GLU A 2 -2.02 -8.68 7.75
CA GLU A 2 -1.10 -7.57 8.03
C GLU A 2 0.33 -7.99 7.70
N LYS A 3 1.07 -7.11 7.03
CA LYS A 3 2.48 -7.30 6.70
C LYS A 3 3.24 -5.98 6.84
N THR A 4 4.48 -6.06 7.30
CA THR A 4 5.42 -4.94 7.29
C THR A 4 6.23 -4.99 6.00
N VAL A 5 6.40 -3.84 5.35
CA VAL A 5 7.20 -3.69 4.13
C VAL A 5 8.30 -2.66 4.39
N GLU A 6 9.55 -3.09 4.23
CA GLU A 6 10.72 -2.20 4.37
C GLU A 6 10.80 -1.22 3.21
N ILE A 7 11.03 0.06 3.53
CA ILE A 7 11.17 1.11 2.53
C ILE A 7 12.56 1.04 1.93
N ARG A 8 12.64 0.86 0.61
CA ARG A 8 13.92 0.77 -0.11
C ARG A 8 14.37 2.14 -0.57
N ARG A 9 15.67 2.28 -0.84
CA ARG A 9 16.21 3.50 -1.47
C ARG A 9 15.54 3.83 -2.81
N SER A 10 15.12 2.82 -3.57
CA SER A 10 14.40 2.96 -4.84
C SER A 10 13.01 3.56 -4.69
N ASP A 11 12.46 3.52 -3.49
CA ASP A 11 11.07 3.89 -3.22
C ASP A 11 10.94 5.40 -2.98
N ILE A 12 12.07 6.09 -2.81
CA ILE A 12 12.15 7.49 -2.38
C ILE A 12 12.23 8.42 -3.60
N ASP A 13 11.41 9.46 -3.58
CA ASP A 13 11.41 10.53 -4.57
C ASP A 13 12.44 11.63 -4.24
N PHE A 14 12.48 12.68 -5.05
CA PHE A 14 13.39 13.82 -4.85
C PHE A 14 13.07 14.67 -3.61
N ASN A 15 11.91 14.47 -2.97
CA ASN A 15 11.47 15.16 -1.77
C ASN A 15 11.76 14.37 -0.49
N ASP A 16 12.50 13.28 -0.57
CA ASP A 16 12.79 12.39 0.57
C ASP A 16 11.53 11.70 1.14
N HIS A 17 10.52 11.50 0.29
CA HIS A 17 9.30 10.76 0.62
C HIS A 17 9.14 9.52 -0.25
N VAL A 18 8.38 8.53 0.23
CA VAL A 18 7.96 7.41 -0.61
C VAL A 18 7.15 7.94 -1.79
N HIS A 19 7.60 7.63 -3.00
CA HIS A 19 6.97 8.04 -4.23
C HIS A 19 5.54 7.48 -4.31
N ASN A 20 4.58 8.31 -4.71
CA ASN A 20 3.16 7.94 -4.78
C ASN A 20 2.84 6.64 -5.55
N LEU A 21 3.62 6.26 -6.57
CA LEU A 21 3.39 5.03 -7.33
C LEU A 21 3.79 3.79 -6.53
N VAL A 22 4.77 3.89 -5.63
CA VAL A 22 5.29 2.76 -4.85
C VAL A 22 4.25 2.21 -3.87
N TYR A 23 3.33 3.04 -3.39
CA TYR A 23 2.23 2.55 -2.55
C TYR A 23 1.40 1.46 -3.26
N LEU A 24 1.29 1.51 -4.60
CA LEU A 24 0.64 0.44 -5.36
C LEU A 24 1.45 -0.86 -5.29
N ASP A 25 2.78 -0.80 -5.42
CA ASP A 25 3.65 -1.97 -5.28
C ASP A 25 3.53 -2.59 -3.89
N TYR A 26 3.48 -1.77 -2.84
CA TYR A 26 3.23 -2.25 -1.48
C TYR A 26 1.87 -2.94 -1.37
N ALA A 27 0.82 -2.36 -1.95
CA ALA A 27 -0.50 -2.99 -1.96
C ALA A 27 -0.48 -4.35 -2.67
N MET A 28 0.14 -4.43 -3.84
CA MET A 28 0.24 -5.68 -4.61
C MET A 28 1.00 -6.77 -3.85
N GLN A 29 2.05 -6.43 -3.10
CA GLN A 29 2.83 -7.39 -2.28
C GLN A 29 2.05 -7.97 -1.10
N VAL A 30 1.06 -7.24 -0.58
CA VAL A 30 0.32 -7.66 0.62
C VAL A 30 -1.03 -8.29 0.32
N LEU A 31 -1.49 -8.25 -0.93
CA LEU A 31 -2.66 -9.02 -1.34
C LEU A 31 -2.44 -10.51 -1.02
N PRO A 32 -3.52 -11.23 -0.64
CA PRO A 32 -3.49 -12.68 -0.62
C PRO A 32 -3.09 -13.23 -2.00
N GLU A 33 -2.33 -14.33 -2.01
CA GLU A 33 -1.74 -14.90 -3.22
C GLU A 33 -2.81 -15.25 -4.27
N GLU A 34 -3.93 -15.81 -3.82
CA GLU A 34 -5.08 -16.17 -4.64
C GLU A 34 -5.76 -14.95 -5.28
N VAL A 35 -5.80 -13.82 -4.57
CA VAL A 35 -6.37 -12.56 -5.05
C VAL A 35 -5.43 -11.93 -6.08
N TYR A 36 -4.12 -11.88 -5.78
CA TYR A 36 -3.10 -11.38 -6.70
C TYR A 36 -3.07 -12.18 -8.01
N LYS A 37 -3.05 -13.52 -7.92
CA LYS A 37 -3.02 -14.41 -9.10
C LYS A 37 -4.29 -14.38 -9.93
N ALA A 38 -5.45 -14.11 -9.32
CA ALA A 38 -6.69 -13.98 -10.07
C ALA A 38 -6.63 -12.80 -11.06
N ALA A 39 -5.90 -11.72 -10.72
CA ALA A 39 -5.66 -10.54 -11.56
C ALA A 39 -6.95 -9.93 -12.16
N LYS A 40 -8.05 -9.92 -11.40
CA LYS A 40 -9.39 -9.50 -11.89
C LYS A 40 -9.75 -8.04 -11.59
N PHE A 41 -8.78 -7.16 -11.38
CA PHE A 41 -9.08 -5.76 -11.07
C PHE A 41 -9.38 -4.96 -12.34
N LYS A 42 -10.53 -4.29 -12.37
CA LYS A 42 -10.94 -3.38 -13.46
C LYS A 42 -10.80 -1.91 -13.07
N SER A 43 -10.61 -1.65 -11.79
CA SER A 43 -10.60 -0.32 -11.20
C SER A 43 -9.63 -0.23 -10.05
N LEU A 44 -8.93 0.90 -9.99
CA LEU A 44 -8.01 1.28 -8.92
C LEU A 44 -8.44 2.64 -8.38
N ARG A 45 -8.56 2.74 -7.07
CA ARG A 45 -8.73 4.02 -6.37
C ARG A 45 -7.66 4.14 -5.30
N VAL A 46 -6.91 5.23 -5.33
CA VAL A 46 -5.90 5.55 -4.34
C VAL A 46 -6.30 6.83 -3.61
N THR A 47 -6.26 6.79 -2.29
CA THR A 47 -6.51 7.94 -1.41
C THR A 47 -5.26 8.21 -0.60
N TYR A 48 -4.60 9.33 -0.86
CA TYR A 48 -3.43 9.80 -0.11
C TYR A 48 -3.86 10.71 1.04
N LYS A 49 -3.27 10.53 2.22
CA LYS A 49 -3.52 11.35 3.41
C LYS A 49 -2.26 12.04 3.92
N THR A 50 -1.19 11.27 4.12
CA THR A 50 0.06 11.75 4.70
C THR A 50 1.23 11.11 3.98
N ALA A 51 2.26 11.89 3.64
CA ALA A 51 3.49 11.38 3.05
C ALA A 51 4.28 10.54 4.07
N VAL A 52 4.89 9.45 3.61
CA VAL A 52 5.83 8.64 4.39
C VAL A 52 7.25 9.09 4.06
N LYS A 53 8.06 9.37 5.09
CA LYS A 53 9.47 9.75 4.93
C LYS A 53 10.36 8.55 4.61
N SER A 54 11.57 8.83 4.14
CA SER A 54 12.57 7.80 3.90
C SER A 54 13.03 7.11 5.18
N GLY A 55 13.48 5.86 5.03
CA GLY A 55 13.93 5.01 6.14
C GLY A 55 12.77 4.34 6.88
N GLY A 56 13.07 3.19 7.48
CA GLY A 56 12.09 2.40 8.24
C GLY A 56 11.15 1.58 7.36
N SER A 57 9.95 1.35 7.86
CA SER A 57 8.98 0.45 7.26
C SER A 57 7.56 1.02 7.25
N VAL A 58 6.71 0.46 6.39
CA VAL A 58 5.26 0.69 6.44
C VAL A 58 4.54 -0.58 6.87
N ARG A 59 3.44 -0.42 7.62
CA ARG A 59 2.53 -1.53 7.91
C ARG A 59 1.35 -1.49 6.97
N CYS A 60 1.19 -2.57 6.23
CA CYS A 60 0.14 -2.72 5.24
C CYS A 60 -0.89 -3.72 5.75
N LYS A 61 -2.16 -3.29 5.81
CA LYS A 61 -3.30 -4.12 6.25
C LYS A 61 -4.25 -4.32 5.08
N TYR A 62 -4.50 -5.57 4.75
CA TYR A 62 -5.47 -5.99 3.73
C TYR A 62 -6.80 -6.39 4.36
N ALA A 63 -7.88 -5.92 3.75
CA ALA A 63 -9.26 -6.33 3.99
C ALA A 63 -10.02 -6.54 2.67
N GLN A 64 -10.98 -7.46 2.68
CA GLN A 64 -11.95 -7.61 1.61
C GLN A 64 -13.32 -7.19 2.13
N ILE A 65 -14.00 -6.31 1.39
CA ILE A 65 -15.36 -5.87 1.70
C ILE A 65 -16.17 -6.04 0.42
N GLU A 66 -17.13 -6.97 0.43
CA GLU A 66 -17.87 -7.39 -0.77
C GLU A 66 -16.88 -7.83 -1.88
N ASP A 67 -16.98 -7.22 -3.06
CA ASP A 67 -16.13 -7.47 -4.22
C ASP A 67 -14.91 -6.53 -4.29
N LYS A 68 -14.62 -5.79 -3.20
CA LYS A 68 -13.52 -4.83 -3.15
C LYS A 68 -12.38 -5.34 -2.28
N HIS A 69 -11.17 -5.23 -2.81
CA HIS A 69 -9.93 -5.51 -2.12
C HIS A 69 -9.29 -4.20 -1.68
N ILE A 70 -9.10 -4.02 -0.38
CA ILE A 70 -8.64 -2.76 0.20
C ILE A 70 -7.34 -3.00 0.95
N VAL A 71 -6.33 -2.18 0.65
CA VAL A 71 -5.07 -2.12 1.38
C VAL A 71 -4.94 -0.76 2.06
N PHE A 72 -4.71 -0.79 3.36
CA PHE A 72 -4.41 0.37 4.19
C PHE A 72 -2.91 0.38 4.50
N ILE A 73 -2.26 1.52 4.32
CA ILE A 73 -0.83 1.69 4.54
C ILE A 73 -0.63 2.70 5.66
N TYR A 74 0.01 2.24 6.74
CA TYR A 74 0.31 2.99 7.94
C TYR A 74 1.81 3.24 8.04
N ASN A 75 2.21 4.40 8.57
CA ASN A 75 3.58 4.64 8.99
C ASN A 75 3.89 3.93 10.32
N GLU A 76 5.12 4.13 10.81
CA GLU A 76 5.59 3.55 12.08
C GLU A 76 4.78 4.05 13.30
N ASP A 77 4.25 5.28 13.23
CA ASP A 77 3.41 5.90 14.28
C ASP A 77 1.93 5.44 14.25
N ASP A 78 1.59 4.42 13.46
CA ASP A 78 0.21 3.91 13.27
C ASP A 78 -0.77 4.95 12.69
N GLN A 79 -0.25 5.98 12.01
CA GLN A 79 -1.05 6.92 11.24
C GLN A 79 -1.34 6.36 9.85
N LEU A 80 -2.61 6.39 9.44
CA LEU A 80 -3.02 6.00 8.08
C LEU A 80 -2.51 7.03 7.05
N CYS A 81 -1.59 6.58 6.19
CA CYS A 81 -0.96 7.40 5.16
C CYS A 81 -1.67 7.28 3.81
N THR A 82 -1.96 6.06 3.39
CA THR A 82 -2.55 5.78 2.07
C THR A 82 -3.55 4.63 2.16
N MET A 83 -4.65 4.73 1.40
CA MET A 83 -5.61 3.64 1.22
C MET A 83 -5.76 3.36 -0.27
N ILE A 84 -5.66 2.09 -0.64
CA ILE A 84 -5.79 1.59 -2.01
C ILE A 84 -6.96 0.64 -2.07
N GLN A 85 -7.87 0.87 -3.01
CA GLN A 85 -9.00 -0.01 -3.30
C GLN A 85 -8.89 -0.52 -4.73
N LEU A 86 -9.07 -1.83 -4.87
CA LEU A 86 -9.06 -2.59 -6.11
C LEU A 86 -10.40 -3.31 -6.26
N SER A 87 -11.03 -3.21 -7.43
CA SER A 87 -12.28 -3.91 -7.79
C SER A 87 -12.35 -4.20 -9.28
#